data_AF-D7TG06-F1
#
_entry.id   AF-D7TG06-F1
#
_cell.length_a   1.000
_cell.length_b   1.000
_cell.length_c   1.000
_cell.angle_alpha   90.00
_cell.angle_beta   90.00
_cell.angle_gamma   90.00
#
_symmetry.space_group_name_H-M   'P 1'
#
loop_
_entity.id
_entity.type
_entity.pdbx_description
1 polymer ?
#
loop_
_entity_poly.entity_id
_entity_poly.type
_entity_poly.pdbx_seq_one_letter_code
_entity_poly.pdbx_strand_id
1 'polypeptide(L)'
;MTRDKSPSTKERILLEISCLISGCWTETPHIRKWLRQHGLDTSGAYQYFVLRAQKIALSHGYEIINWEETFNDFGSKLSRKTVVHNWYDLIVTCIICIFHYGINFIFCHKYTLHWCGFI
;
A
#
# COMPACT_ATOMS: atom_id res chain seq x y z
N MET A 1 6.85 -8.50 -35.24
CA MET A 1 7.86 -8.53 -34.16
C MET A 1 7.42 -7.59 -33.06
N THR A 2 6.58 -8.09 -32.14
CA THR A 2 6.11 -7.33 -30.98
C THR A 2 7.29 -7.08 -30.05
N ARG A 3 7.61 -5.81 -29.78
CA ARG A 3 8.62 -5.43 -28.81
C ARG A 3 8.07 -5.72 -27.42
N ASP A 4 8.47 -6.84 -26.85
CA ASP A 4 8.27 -7.14 -25.44
C ASP A 4 9.16 -6.17 -24.64
N LYS A 5 8.60 -5.03 -24.21
CA LYS A 5 9.29 -4.11 -23.32
C LYS A 5 9.15 -4.66 -21.92
N SER A 6 10.22 -5.31 -21.42
CA SER A 6 10.35 -5.64 -20.01
C SER A 6 10.06 -4.39 -19.17
N PRO A 7 9.11 -4.43 -18.23
CA PRO A 7 8.73 -3.27 -17.45
C PRO A 7 9.93 -2.74 -16.66
N SER A 8 10.08 -1.42 -16.54
CA SER A 8 11.11 -0.82 -15.70
C SER A 8 11.01 -1.30 -14.25
N THR A 9 12.08 -1.18 -13.46
CA THR A 9 12.06 -1.56 -12.02
C THR A 9 10.96 -0.82 -11.26
N LYS A 10 10.61 0.40 -11.67
CA LYS A 10 9.52 1.19 -11.09
C LYS A 10 8.14 0.60 -11.42
N GLU A 11 7.93 0.18 -12.67
CA GLU A 11 6.68 -0.48 -13.10
C GLU A 11 6.53 -1.87 -12.48
N ARG A 12 7.64 -2.60 -12.26
CA ARG A 12 7.64 -3.87 -11.53
C ARG A 12 7.15 -3.72 -10.09
N ILE A 13 7.58 -2.68 -9.37
CA ILE A 13 7.13 -2.42 -7.99
C ILE A 13 5.64 -2.04 -7.95
N LEU A 14 5.16 -1.24 -8.91
CA LEU A 14 3.75 -0.86 -8.98
C LEU A 14 2.84 -2.05 -9.29
N LEU A 15 3.26 -2.94 -10.18
CA LEU A 15 2.55 -4.18 -10.52
C LEU A 15 2.51 -5.17 -9.35
N GLU A 16 3.51 -5.17 -8.47
CA GLU A 16 3.50 -6.01 -7.27
C GLU A 16 2.45 -5.55 -6.25
N ILE A 17 2.24 -4.23 -6.06
CA ILE A 17 1.29 -3.71 -5.06
C ILE A 17 -0.18 -3.89 -5.49
N SER A 18 -0.51 -3.79 -6.78
CA SER A 18 -1.89 -3.98 -7.27
C SER A 18 -2.39 -5.42 -7.21
N CYS A 19 -1.50 -6.37 -6.96
CA CYS A 19 -1.75 -7.80 -7.12
C CYS A 19 -2.37 -8.47 -5.87
N LEU A 20 -2.48 -7.73 -4.77
CA LEU A 20 -3.13 -8.19 -3.54
C LEU A 20 -4.64 -8.42 -3.73
N ILE A 21 -5.33 -7.49 -4.40
CA ILE A 21 -6.80 -7.47 -4.51
C ILE A 21 -7.31 -8.53 -5.50
N SER A 22 -6.54 -8.87 -6.53
CA SER A 22 -6.91 -9.84 -7.57
C SER A 22 -6.45 -11.26 -7.32
N GLY A 23 -5.77 -11.53 -6.19
CA GLY A 23 -5.24 -12.87 -5.87
C GLY A 23 -4.02 -13.30 -6.69
N CYS A 24 -3.51 -12.46 -7.59
CA CYS A 24 -2.48 -12.86 -8.54
C CYS A 24 -1.13 -13.23 -7.91
N TRP A 25 -0.87 -12.86 -6.65
CA TRP A 25 0.30 -13.35 -5.89
C TRP A 25 0.27 -14.87 -5.66
N THR A 26 -0.91 -15.46 -5.53
CA THR A 26 -1.06 -16.91 -5.34
C THR A 26 -1.08 -17.67 -6.66
N GLU A 27 -1.54 -17.03 -7.73
CA GLU A 27 -1.59 -17.61 -9.08
C GLU A 27 -0.23 -17.58 -9.77
N THR A 28 0.53 -16.50 -9.57
CA THR A 28 1.82 -16.29 -10.22
C THR A 28 2.89 -17.23 -9.63
N PRO A 29 3.44 -18.19 -10.41
CA PRO A 29 4.26 -19.27 -9.84
C PRO A 29 5.53 -18.80 -9.13
N HIS A 30 6.20 -17.78 -9.65
CA HIS A 30 7.43 -17.26 -9.05
C HIS A 30 7.16 -16.48 -7.76
N ILE A 31 6.07 -15.71 -7.70
CA ILE A 31 5.65 -15.00 -6.48
C ILE A 31 5.22 -16.01 -5.41
N ARG A 32 4.38 -16.99 -5.76
CA ARG A 32 3.99 -18.07 -4.83
C ARG A 32 5.19 -18.83 -4.27
N LYS A 33 6.20 -19.10 -5.10
CA LYS A 33 7.45 -19.73 -4.64
C LYS A 33 8.20 -18.82 -3.65
N TRP A 34 8.33 -17.54 -3.97
CA TRP A 34 8.97 -16.55 -3.08
C TRP A 34 8.26 -16.45 -1.73
N LEU A 35 6.92 -16.38 -1.73
CA LEU A 35 6.09 -16.38 -0.52
C LEU A 35 6.38 -17.58 0.39
N ARG A 36 6.37 -18.78 -0.18
CA ARG A 36 6.68 -20.03 0.55
C ARG A 36 8.09 -20.04 1.12
N GLN A 37 9.07 -19.55 0.37
CA GLN A 37 10.47 -19.47 0.83
C GLN A 37 10.64 -18.50 2.00
N HIS A 38 9.83 -17.44 2.06
CA HIS A 38 9.88 -16.43 3.11
C HIS A 38 8.87 -16.70 4.24
N GLY A 39 8.09 -17.79 4.16
CA GLY A 39 7.07 -18.14 5.16
C GLY A 39 5.96 -17.10 5.28
N LEU A 40 5.63 -16.40 4.18
CA LEU A 40 4.62 -15.34 4.15
C LEU A 40 3.36 -15.83 3.42
N ASP A 41 2.20 -15.45 3.94
CA ASP A 41 0.94 -15.45 3.20
C ASP A 41 0.78 -14.10 2.45
N THR A 42 -0.35 -13.91 1.77
CA THR A 42 -0.60 -12.69 1.00
C THR A 42 -0.67 -11.44 1.89
N SER A 43 -1.31 -11.51 3.06
CA SER A 43 -1.37 -10.38 4.00
C SER A 43 0.02 -10.03 4.56
N GLY A 44 0.80 -11.04 4.95
CA GLY A 44 2.17 -10.86 5.44
C GLY A 44 3.10 -10.28 4.37
N ALA A 45 2.94 -10.69 3.11
CA ALA A 45 3.68 -10.11 2.00
C ALA A 45 3.29 -8.65 1.73
N TYR A 46 2.00 -8.31 1.82
CA TYR A 46 1.54 -6.93 1.69
C TYR A 46 2.18 -6.03 2.74
N GLN A 47 2.12 -6.46 4.01
CA GLN A 47 2.78 -5.76 5.10
C GLN A 47 4.30 -5.63 4.84
N TYR A 48 4.96 -6.70 4.40
CA TYR A 48 6.40 -6.69 4.09
C TYR A 48 6.75 -5.62 3.05
N PHE A 49 6.04 -5.58 1.93
CA PHE A 49 6.33 -4.64 0.84
C PHE A 49 6.04 -3.20 1.23
N VAL A 50 4.93 -2.94 1.92
CA VAL A 50 4.59 -1.59 2.40
C VAL A 50 5.66 -1.09 3.37
N LEU A 51 6.01 -1.87 4.40
CA LEU A 51 7.02 -1.45 5.37
C LEU A 51 8.41 -1.31 4.74
N ARG A 52 8.75 -2.17 3.77
CA ARG A 52 10.01 -2.07 3.02
C ARG A 52 10.07 -0.78 2.21
N ALA A 53 8.99 -0.43 1.52
CA ALA A 53 8.89 0.82 0.75
C ALA A 53 9.00 2.05 1.67
N GLN A 54 8.31 2.04 2.81
CA GLN A 54 8.40 3.12 3.81
C GLN A 54 9.84 3.29 4.30
N LYS A 55 10.54 2.19 4.64
CA LYS A 55 11.92 2.25 5.09
C LYS A 55 12.84 2.89 4.05
N ILE A 56 12.64 2.57 2.77
CA ILE A 56 13.41 3.18 1.67
C ILE A 56 13.09 4.67 1.57
N ALA A 57 11.82 5.05 1.52
CA ALA A 57 11.42 6.45 1.40
C ALA A 57 11.91 7.32 2.57
N LEU A 58 11.81 6.83 3.80
CA LEU A 58 12.35 7.49 4.99
C LEU A 58 13.87 7.66 4.93
N SER A 59 14.59 6.69 4.35
CA SER A 59 16.06 6.78 4.20
C SER A 59 16.50 7.91 3.25
N HIS A 60 15.59 8.37 2.37
CA HIS A 60 15.80 9.51 1.49
C HIS A 60 15.20 10.82 2.04
N GLY A 61 14.68 10.81 3.27
CA GLY A 61 14.07 11.98 3.90
C GLY A 61 12.68 12.32 3.38
N TYR A 62 12.02 11.40 2.67
CA TYR A 62 10.63 11.62 2.24
C TYR A 62 9.64 11.39 3.39
N GLU A 63 8.57 12.17 3.36
CA GLU A 63 7.37 11.90 4.14
C GLU A 63 6.54 10.82 3.47
N ILE A 64 5.82 10.04 4.27
CA ILE A 64 5.09 8.89 3.79
C ILE A 64 3.60 9.20 3.79
N ILE A 65 2.96 9.06 2.63
CA ILE A 65 1.51 9.14 2.49
C ILE A 65 1.00 7.76 2.08
N ASN A 66 0.07 7.22 2.86
CA ASN A 66 -0.48 5.88 2.70
C ASN A 66 -2.00 5.95 2.59
N TRP A 67 -2.61 5.04 1.83
CA TRP A 67 -4.07 4.86 1.84
C TRP A 67 -4.54 4.22 3.15
N GLU A 68 -5.81 4.42 3.51
CA GLU A 68 -6.38 3.93 4.77
C GLU A 68 -6.25 2.42 4.96
N GLU A 69 -6.29 1.63 3.89
CA GLU A 69 -6.26 0.16 3.94
C GLU A 69 -4.99 -0.33 4.64
N THR A 70 -3.86 0.34 4.38
CA THR A 70 -2.59 0.00 5.07
C THR A 70 -2.62 0.30 6.57
N PHE A 71 -3.38 1.32 7.00
CA PHE A 71 -3.57 1.61 8.41
C PHE A 71 -4.54 0.62 9.06
N ASN A 72 -5.62 0.26 8.37
CA ASN A 72 -6.60 -0.70 8.87
C ASN A 72 -5.98 -2.10 9.07
N ASP A 73 -5.07 -2.53 8.19
CA ASP A 73 -4.46 -3.85 8.26
C ASP A 73 -3.34 -3.98 9.31
N PHE A 74 -2.51 -2.94 9.50
CA PHE A 74 -1.31 -3.05 10.36
C PHE A 74 -0.88 -1.76 11.07
N GLY A 75 -1.80 -0.82 11.28
CA GLY A 75 -1.56 0.57 11.74
C GLY A 75 -0.42 0.80 12.74
N SER A 76 -0.31 0.04 13.83
CA SER A 76 0.75 0.22 14.84
C SER A 76 2.17 -0.10 14.35
N LYS A 77 2.30 -0.82 13.23
CA LYS A 77 3.58 -1.15 12.58
C LYS A 77 4.03 -0.06 11.61
N LEU A 78 3.15 0.87 11.23
CA LEU A 78 3.50 2.01 10.38
C LEU A 78 4.40 2.99 11.13
N SER A 79 5.26 3.70 10.39
CA SER A 79 6.01 4.81 10.96
C SER A 79 5.08 5.90 11.50
N ARG A 80 5.39 6.50 12.65
CA ARG A 80 4.66 7.67 13.19
C ARG A 80 4.73 8.91 12.29
N LYS A 81 5.68 8.93 11.34
CA LYS A 81 5.77 9.97 10.31
C LYS A 81 4.80 9.74 9.13
N THR A 82 4.06 8.64 9.15
CA THR A 82 3.07 8.35 8.11
C THR A 82 1.91 9.33 8.22
N VAL A 83 1.43 9.78 7.07
CA VAL A 83 0.16 10.47 6.92
C VAL A 83 -0.80 9.52 6.20
N VAL A 84 -1.97 9.28 6.77
CA VAL A 84 -2.97 8.40 6.18
C VAL A 84 -3.99 9.21 5.41
N HIS A 85 -4.12 8.91 4.13
CA HIS A 85 -5.13 9.44 3.24
C HIS A 85 -6.41 8.61 3.40
N ASN A 86 -7.36 9.18 4.11
CA ASN A 86 -8.68 8.61 4.34
C ASN A 86 -9.61 8.99 3.18
N TRP A 87 -10.12 7.96 2.49
CA TRP A 87 -10.88 8.14 1.26
C TRP A 87 -12.19 7.34 1.23
N TYR A 88 -12.37 6.33 2.08
CA TYR A 88 -13.68 5.72 2.33
C TYR A 88 -14.53 6.58 3.27
N ASP A 89 -15.84 6.33 3.23
CA ASP A 89 -16.83 7.01 4.06
C ASP A 89 -16.56 6.85 5.57
N LEU A 90 -16.85 7.91 6.33
CA LEU A 90 -16.52 8.17 7.74
C LEU A 90 -16.88 7.09 8.78
N ILE A 91 -17.51 5.99 8.39
CA ILE A 91 -17.93 4.91 9.30
C ILE A 91 -16.76 3.99 9.66
N VAL A 92 -15.75 3.84 8.81
CA VAL A 92 -14.64 2.89 9.02
C VAL A 92 -13.44 3.54 9.72
N THR A 93 -13.19 4.83 9.46
CA THR A 93 -12.10 5.57 10.09
C THR A 93 -12.52 6.11 11.45
N CYS A 94 -12.24 5.30 12.47
CA CYS A 94 -12.44 5.67 13.86
C CYS A 94 -11.69 6.97 14.19
N ILE A 95 -12.42 8.06 14.41
CA ILE A 95 -11.88 9.34 14.92
C ILE A 95 -11.06 9.10 16.22
N ILE A 96 -11.38 8.05 16.98
CA ILE A 96 -10.64 7.64 18.19
C ILE A 96 -9.24 7.07 17.84
N CYS A 97 -9.07 6.39 16.70
CA CYS A 97 -7.77 5.88 16.25
C CYS A 97 -6.76 7.01 15.93
N ILE A 98 -7.25 8.18 15.50
CA ILE A 98 -6.42 9.36 15.22
C ILE A 98 -5.65 9.79 16.48
N PHE A 99 -6.34 9.82 17.62
CA PHE A 99 -5.74 10.22 18.89
C PHE A 99 -4.92 9.10 19.56
N HIS A 100 -5.23 7.84 19.27
CA HIS A 100 -4.62 6.71 19.97
C HIS A 100 -3.26 6.28 19.40
N TYR A 101 -3.03 6.45 18.08
CA TYR A 101 -1.81 5.97 17.41
C TYR A 101 -0.79 7.06 17.04
N GLY A 102 -1.16 8.34 17.16
CA GLY A 102 -0.25 9.47 16.90
C GLY A 102 0.19 9.57 15.44
N ILE A 103 -0.68 9.19 14.50
CA ILE A 103 -0.47 9.24 13.05
C ILE A 103 -1.34 10.37 12.47
N ASN A 104 -0.80 11.11 11.51
CA ASN A 104 -1.51 12.24 10.88
C ASN A 104 -2.50 11.73 9.82
N PHE A 105 -3.63 12.41 9.62
CA PHE A 105 -4.64 12.03 8.63
C PHE A 105 -4.97 13.18 7.67
N ILE A 106 -5.17 12.85 6.39
CA ILE A 106 -5.74 13.71 5.36
C ILE A 106 -7.11 13.13 4.98
N PHE A 107 -8.17 13.94 5.09
CA PHE A 107 -9.53 13.54 4.71
C PHE A 107 -9.87 14.05 3.32
N CYS A 108 -10.17 13.16 2.37
CA CYS A 108 -10.39 13.53 0.96
C CYS A 108 -11.83 13.33 0.47
N HIS A 109 -12.69 12.70 1.29
CA HIS A 109 -14.08 12.40 0.91
C HIS A 109 -14.89 13.60 0.40
N LYS A 110 -14.54 14.84 0.79
CA LYS A 110 -15.27 16.06 0.40
C LYS A 110 -14.76 16.73 -0.90
N TYR A 111 -13.67 16.26 -1.51
CA TYR A 111 -12.99 16.96 -2.62
C TYR A 111 -12.52 16.04 -3.76
N THR A 112 -13.20 14.92 -4.03
CA THR A 112 -12.98 14.13 -5.25
C THR A 112 -13.45 14.91 -6.48
N LEU A 113 -12.58 15.75 -7.04
CA LEU A 113 -12.84 16.56 -8.24
C LEU A 113 -12.72 15.77 -9.57
N HIS A 114 -12.59 14.45 -9.52
CA HIS A 114 -12.53 13.58 -10.69
C HIS A 114 -12.96 12.18 -10.25
N TRP A 115 -14.00 11.57 -10.84
CA TRP A 115 -14.07 10.10 -10.83
C TRP A 115 -12.83 9.65 -11.63
N CYS A 116 -11.79 9.15 -10.95
CA CYS A 116 -10.48 8.95 -11.57
C CYS A 116 -10.49 7.76 -12.56
N GLY A 117 -10.84 8.04 -13.81
CA GLY A 117 -10.32 7.41 -15.01
C GLY A 117 -9.90 8.50 -16.00
N PHE A 118 -8.79 8.33 -16.72
CA PHE A 118 -8.61 9.09 -17.97
C PHE A 118 -9.34 8.30 -19.06
N ILE A 119 -10.63 8.63 -19.26
CA ILE A 119 -11.58 8.10 -20.26
C ILE A 119 -11.57 6.57 -20.43
#